data_AF-A0A6U3S769-F1
#
_entry.id   AF-A0A6U3S769-F1
#
_cell.length_a   1.000
_cell.length_b   1.000
_cell.length_c   1.000
_cell.angle_alpha   90.00
_cell.angle_beta   90.00
_cell.angle_gamma   90.00
#
_symmetry.space_group_name_H-M   'P 1'
#
loop_
_entity.id
_entity.type
_entity.pdbx_description
1 polymer ?
#
loop_
_entity_poly.entity_id
_entity_poly.type
_entity_poly.pdbx_seq_one_letter_code
_entity_poly.pdbx_strand_id
1 'polypeptide(L)'
;SNRDVRNFSSSDTGYFLEQTWKLLPESNVPLRQKTLYTVFDYYNALFKLEKFFSNLDSNVVFRHFRDRPDEMTRQALNRQAALNLEIGCSYVRAKLLSIAILAAIAHLTGGDVPMSFFTGDLPEIERCAARLDDKFSQMDTDNGTTGTFQDEKVYELLMKGRRMDSSFDARDSPMAAYLYRMIGAEGVNKSLEYAVVTLDNVSSSGLLKSLPRGVLAEIVRNTATIVEIRADKLLTILEELN
;
A
#
# COMPACT_ATOMS: atom_id res chain seq x y z
N SER A 1 23.50 11.35 13.86
CA SER A 1 22.92 10.05 14.19
C SER A 1 21.43 10.15 14.48
N ASN A 2 20.95 10.54 15.68
CA ASN A 2 19.49 10.52 15.94
C ASN A 2 18.68 11.57 15.17
N ARG A 3 19.34 12.57 14.56
CA ARG A 3 18.67 13.55 13.69
C ARG A 3 18.09 12.88 12.43
N ASP A 4 18.78 11.87 11.91
CA ASP A 4 18.45 11.21 10.64
C ASP A 4 17.22 10.30 10.76
N VAL A 5 16.92 9.85 11.99
CA VAL A 5 15.76 8.98 12.33
C VAL A 5 14.70 9.71 13.15
N ARG A 6 14.78 11.04 13.25
CA ARG A 6 13.89 11.84 14.11
C ARG A 6 12.41 11.69 13.73
N ASN A 7 12.11 11.41 12.46
CA ASN A 7 10.74 11.22 11.98
C ASN A 7 10.06 9.99 12.61
N PHE A 8 10.81 8.97 13.05
CA PHE A 8 10.22 7.78 13.69
C PHE A 8 9.50 8.11 14.99
N SER A 9 9.92 9.15 15.73
CA SER A 9 9.24 9.59 16.95
C SER A 9 8.30 10.78 16.73
N SER A 10 7.85 11.02 15.49
CA SER A 10 6.87 12.05 15.19
C SER A 10 5.51 11.70 15.83
N SER A 11 4.82 12.67 16.43
CA SER A 11 3.41 12.50 16.82
C SER A 11 2.47 12.52 15.61
N ASP A 12 2.92 13.06 14.48
CA ASP A 12 2.24 12.98 13.20
C ASP A 12 2.77 11.78 12.40
N THR A 13 1.97 10.71 12.36
CA THR A 13 2.29 9.48 11.60
C THR A 13 2.29 9.71 10.08
N GLY A 14 1.49 10.63 9.56
CA GLY A 14 1.50 11.00 8.15
C GLY A 14 2.84 11.62 7.75
N TYR A 15 3.44 12.44 8.62
CA TYR A 15 4.81 12.95 8.44
C TYR A 15 5.86 11.84 8.49
N PHE A 16 5.75 10.89 9.43
CA PHE A 16 6.64 9.72 9.49
C PHE A 16 6.64 8.94 8.16
N LEU A 17 5.45 8.64 7.64
CA LEU A 17 5.27 7.93 6.38
C LEU A 17 5.75 8.73 5.17
N GLU A 18 5.49 10.04 5.13
CA GLU A 18 5.98 10.92 4.07
C GLU A 18 7.50 10.86 3.92
N GLN A 19 8.23 10.95 5.04
CA GLN A 19 9.70 10.88 5.02
C GLN A 19 10.18 9.50 4.55
N THR A 20 9.47 8.43 4.91
CA THR A 20 9.78 7.08 4.41
C THR A 20 9.55 6.98 2.90
N TRP A 21 8.44 7.52 2.40
CA TRP A 21 8.09 7.47 0.97
C TRP A 21 9.10 8.21 0.09
N LYS A 22 9.66 9.33 0.58
CA LYS A 22 10.72 10.07 -0.14
C LYS A 22 11.98 9.24 -0.39
N LEU A 23 12.24 8.23 0.45
CA LEU A 23 13.41 7.36 0.34
C LEU A 23 13.18 6.15 -0.57
N LEU A 24 11.92 5.85 -0.96
CA LEU A 24 11.61 4.69 -1.81
C LEU A 24 12.40 4.70 -3.15
N PRO A 25 12.52 5.82 -3.87
CA PRO A 25 13.30 5.85 -5.11
C PRO A 25 14.81 5.65 -4.91
N GLU A 26 15.34 5.86 -3.70
CA GLU A 26 16.77 5.69 -3.44
C GLU A 26 17.19 4.22 -3.58
N SER A 27 16.36 3.29 -3.09
CA SER A 27 16.60 1.85 -3.14
C SER A 27 15.84 1.13 -4.28
N ASN A 28 14.93 1.82 -4.97
CA ASN A 28 14.14 1.27 -6.08
C ASN A 28 14.32 2.12 -7.34
N VAL A 29 15.29 1.74 -8.17
CA VAL A 29 15.70 2.48 -9.38
C VAL A 29 14.52 2.79 -10.33
N PRO A 30 13.57 1.88 -10.61
CA PRO A 30 12.45 2.19 -11.50
C PRO A 30 11.60 3.38 -11.03
N LEU A 31 11.41 3.54 -9.71
CA LEU A 31 10.61 4.64 -9.14
C LEU A 31 11.25 6.02 -9.29
N ARG A 32 12.53 6.11 -9.70
CA ARG A 32 13.18 7.38 -10.02
C ARG A 32 12.65 7.98 -11.33
N GLN A 33 12.09 7.15 -12.20
CA GLN A 33 11.52 7.55 -13.47
C GLN A 33 10.00 7.63 -13.33
N LYS A 34 9.46 8.85 -13.21
CA LYS A 34 8.06 9.12 -12.85
C LYS A 34 7.02 8.34 -13.68
N THR A 35 7.32 7.96 -14.93
CA THR A 35 6.34 7.43 -15.89
C THR A 35 6.65 6.04 -16.45
N LEU A 36 7.75 5.41 -16.04
CA LEU A 36 8.26 4.19 -16.72
C LEU A 36 8.26 2.93 -15.85
N TYR A 37 7.88 3.03 -14.57
CA TYR A 37 7.83 1.87 -13.70
C TYR A 37 6.55 1.06 -13.93
N THR A 38 6.68 -0.25 -13.75
CA THR A 38 5.57 -1.18 -13.91
C THR A 38 4.81 -1.43 -12.61
N VAL A 39 3.70 -2.14 -12.71
CA VAL A 39 2.96 -2.63 -11.54
C VAL A 39 3.85 -3.54 -10.69
N PHE A 40 4.65 -4.41 -11.31
CA PHE A 40 5.56 -5.27 -10.55
C PHE A 40 6.71 -4.49 -9.90
N ASP A 41 7.23 -3.44 -10.54
CA ASP A 41 8.25 -2.58 -9.92
C ASP A 41 7.72 -1.96 -8.62
N TYR A 42 6.49 -1.43 -8.66
CA TYR A 42 5.87 -0.81 -7.50
C TYR A 42 5.49 -1.83 -6.42
N TYR A 43 4.93 -2.98 -6.82
CA TYR A 43 4.67 -4.11 -5.94
C TYR A 43 5.94 -4.53 -5.19
N ASN A 44 7.06 -4.72 -5.89
CA ASN A 44 8.33 -5.12 -5.30
C ASN A 44 8.91 -4.06 -4.35
N ALA A 45 8.75 -2.78 -4.69
CA ALA A 45 9.18 -1.69 -3.81
C ALA A 45 8.39 -1.70 -2.49
N LEU A 46 7.07 -1.84 -2.54
CA LEU A 46 6.23 -1.93 -1.35
C LEU A 46 6.46 -3.24 -0.57
N PHE A 47 6.69 -4.36 -1.25
CA PHE A 47 7.03 -5.63 -0.60
C PHE A 47 8.32 -5.49 0.23
N LYS A 48 9.37 -4.90 -0.33
CA LYS A 48 10.63 -4.64 0.39
C LYS A 48 10.42 -3.67 1.56
N LEU A 49 9.61 -2.63 1.37
CA LEU A 49 9.29 -1.69 2.44
C LEU A 49 8.52 -2.36 3.59
N GLU A 50 7.56 -3.23 3.28
CA GLU A 50 6.85 -4.03 4.29
C GLU A 50 7.80 -4.90 5.09
N LYS A 51 8.75 -5.57 4.41
CA LYS A 51 9.78 -6.36 5.08
C LYS A 51 10.69 -5.50 5.94
N PHE A 52 11.05 -4.29 5.50
CA PHE A 52 11.83 -3.37 6.32
C PHE A 52 11.06 -2.98 7.60
N PHE A 53 9.81 -2.55 7.49
CA PHE A 53 9.00 -2.14 8.65
C PHE A 53 8.71 -3.29 9.62
N SER A 54 8.34 -4.46 9.11
CA SER A 54 8.01 -5.63 9.94
C SER A 54 9.21 -6.21 10.70
N ASN A 55 10.44 -5.97 10.21
CA ASN A 55 11.67 -6.45 10.85
C ASN A 55 12.42 -5.38 11.66
N LEU A 56 11.98 -4.12 11.65
CA LEU A 56 12.66 -3.05 12.38
C LEU A 56 12.26 -3.06 13.86
N ASP A 57 13.22 -3.37 14.73
CA ASP A 57 13.03 -3.23 16.17
C ASP A 57 13.03 -1.74 16.58
N SER A 58 11.89 -1.26 17.05
CA SER A 58 11.71 0.11 17.55
C SER A 58 12.71 0.48 18.65
N ASN A 59 13.24 -0.50 19.41
CA ASN A 59 14.15 -0.26 20.52
C ASN A 59 15.56 0.19 20.08
N VAL A 60 15.93 -0.12 18.83
CA VAL A 60 17.26 0.18 18.27
C VAL A 60 17.26 1.41 17.33
N VAL A 61 16.09 2.01 17.09
CA VAL A 61 15.95 3.19 16.23
C VAL A 61 16.75 4.37 16.78
N PHE A 62 16.55 4.69 18.08
CA PHE A 62 17.26 5.79 18.73
C PHE A 62 18.50 5.30 19.45
N ARG A 63 19.66 5.74 18.96
CA ARG A 63 20.94 5.40 19.59
C ARG A 63 21.13 6.17 20.88
N HIS A 64 21.82 5.56 21.83
CA HIS A 64 22.25 6.16 23.07
C HIS A 64 23.77 6.24 23.10
N PHE A 65 24.32 7.42 23.37
CA PHE A 65 25.76 7.60 23.54
C PHE A 65 26.04 8.69 24.58
N ARG A 66 26.85 8.36 25.60
CA ARG A 66 27.22 9.28 26.70
C ARG A 66 26.00 9.97 27.33
N ASP A 67 25.02 9.17 27.74
CA ASP A 67 23.79 9.63 28.40
C ASP A 67 22.91 10.57 27.56
N ARG A 68 23.03 10.50 26.22
CA ARG A 68 22.23 11.28 25.29
C ARG A 68 21.56 10.41 24.22
N PRO A 69 20.21 10.44 24.11
CA PRO A 69 19.27 11.01 25.07
C PRO A 69 19.33 10.27 26.42
N ASP A 70 18.88 10.92 27.50
CA ASP A 70 18.69 10.23 28.77
C ASP A 70 17.69 9.07 28.61
N GLU A 71 17.74 8.11 29.53
CA GLU A 71 17.00 6.86 29.39
C GLU A 71 15.48 7.07 29.30
N MET A 72 14.91 8.01 30.06
CA MET A 72 13.47 8.29 30.00
C MET A 72 13.08 8.88 28.65
N THR A 73 13.85 9.85 28.16
CA THR A 73 13.65 10.42 26.83
C THR A 73 13.79 9.35 25.74
N ARG A 74 14.79 8.47 25.84
CA ARG A 74 14.99 7.37 24.89
C ARG A 74 13.80 6.42 24.86
N GLN A 75 13.28 6.03 26.02
CA GLN A 75 12.11 5.17 26.11
C GLN A 75 10.87 5.82 25.50
N ALA A 76 10.65 7.12 25.74
CA ALA A 76 9.54 7.84 25.13
C ALA A 76 9.65 7.88 23.60
N LEU A 77 10.86 8.14 23.08
CA LEU A 77 11.13 8.12 21.63
C LEU A 77 10.88 6.72 21.03
N ASN A 78 11.35 5.66 21.69
CA ASN A 78 11.15 4.28 21.25
C ASN A 78 9.66 3.88 21.27
N ARG A 79 8.88 4.28 22.29
CA ARG A 79 7.43 4.03 22.33
C ARG A 79 6.71 4.69 21.16
N GLN A 80 7.05 5.95 20.84
CA GLN A 80 6.46 6.63 19.70
C GLN A 80 6.89 5.99 18.36
N ALA A 81 8.14 5.53 18.26
CA ALA A 81 8.60 4.78 17.10
C ALA A 81 7.87 3.45 16.93
N ALA A 82 7.64 2.71 18.03
CA ALA A 82 6.85 1.48 18.00
C ALA A 82 5.45 1.73 17.45
N LEU A 83 4.76 2.76 17.95
CA LEU A 83 3.42 3.12 17.47
C LEU A 83 3.41 3.50 15.98
N ASN A 84 4.37 4.33 15.55
CA ASN A 84 4.48 4.72 14.14
C ASN A 84 4.82 3.55 13.23
N LEU A 85 5.67 2.62 13.69
CA LEU A 85 6.01 1.41 12.94
C LEU A 85 4.82 0.47 12.82
N GLU A 86 4.03 0.33 13.88
CA GLU A 86 2.83 -0.50 13.87
C GLU A 86 1.79 0.04 12.88
N ILE A 87 1.42 1.33 13.00
CA ILE A 87 0.49 1.99 12.07
C ILE A 87 1.07 1.98 10.65
N GLY A 88 2.37 2.28 10.51
CA GLY A 88 3.04 2.33 9.22
C GLY A 88 3.12 0.97 8.53
N CYS A 89 3.33 -0.11 9.29
CA CYS A 89 3.32 -1.47 8.77
C CYS A 89 1.94 -1.84 8.25
N SER A 90 0.87 -1.60 9.03
CA SER A 90 -0.51 -1.84 8.58
C SER A 90 -0.88 -1.00 7.35
N TYR A 91 -0.45 0.27 7.29
CA TYR A 91 -0.64 1.13 6.12
C TYR A 91 0.08 0.59 4.88
N VAL A 92 1.36 0.22 5.00
CA VAL A 92 2.14 -0.35 3.90
C VAL A 92 1.52 -1.67 3.45
N ARG A 93 1.07 -2.53 4.36
CA ARG A 93 0.40 -3.79 4.04
C ARG A 93 -0.89 -3.59 3.27
N ALA A 94 -1.71 -2.62 3.65
CA ALA A 94 -2.93 -2.29 2.92
C ALA A 94 -2.62 -1.82 1.48
N LYS A 95 -1.65 -0.90 1.31
CA LYS A 95 -1.21 -0.46 -0.03
C LYS A 95 -0.57 -1.61 -0.82
N LEU A 96 0.23 -2.46 -0.17
CA LEU A 96 0.85 -3.64 -0.76
C LEU A 96 -0.21 -4.61 -1.28
N LEU A 97 -1.27 -4.88 -0.51
CA LEU A 97 -2.34 -5.77 -0.95
C LEU A 97 -3.05 -5.19 -2.19
N SER A 98 -3.37 -3.90 -2.18
CA SER A 98 -3.99 -3.24 -3.33
C SER A 98 -3.15 -3.42 -4.61
N ILE A 99 -1.85 -3.13 -4.55
CA ILE A 99 -0.98 -3.32 -5.73
C ILE A 99 -0.73 -4.80 -6.05
N ALA A 100 -0.70 -5.69 -5.05
CA ALA A 100 -0.56 -7.13 -5.25
C ALA A 100 -1.74 -7.71 -6.04
N ILE A 101 -2.95 -7.23 -5.79
CA ILE A 101 -4.15 -7.61 -6.54
C ILE A 101 -4.03 -7.17 -7.99
N LEU A 102 -3.61 -5.92 -8.24
CA LEU A 102 -3.37 -5.42 -9.60
C LEU A 102 -2.26 -6.20 -10.31
N ALA A 103 -1.20 -6.56 -9.58
CA ALA A 103 -0.11 -7.38 -10.10
C ALA A 103 -0.58 -8.79 -10.46
N ALA A 104 -1.37 -9.45 -9.60
CA ALA A 104 -1.96 -10.76 -9.86
C ALA A 104 -2.90 -10.72 -11.09
N ILE A 105 -3.74 -9.68 -11.19
CA ILE A 105 -4.58 -9.43 -12.36
C ILE A 105 -3.72 -9.25 -13.61
N ALA A 106 -2.70 -8.40 -13.58
CA ALA A 106 -1.83 -8.16 -14.72
C ALA A 106 -1.17 -9.47 -15.17
N HIS A 107 -0.62 -10.24 -14.22
CA HIS A 107 0.00 -11.54 -14.45
C HIS A 107 -0.95 -12.51 -15.17
N LEU A 108 -2.14 -12.73 -14.61
CA LEU A 108 -3.11 -13.70 -15.14
C LEU A 108 -3.72 -13.29 -16.49
N THR A 109 -3.75 -11.99 -16.82
CA THR A 109 -4.42 -11.48 -18.02
C THR A 109 -3.49 -11.22 -19.19
N GLY A 110 -2.19 -11.02 -18.95
CA GLY A 110 -1.24 -10.77 -20.05
C GLY A 110 0.16 -10.31 -19.64
N GLY A 111 0.56 -10.56 -18.39
CA GLY A 111 1.84 -10.09 -17.86
C GLY A 111 1.83 -8.63 -17.42
N ASP A 112 2.99 -8.21 -16.91
CA ASP A 112 3.25 -6.91 -16.30
C ASP A 112 3.01 -5.74 -17.27
N VAL A 113 2.66 -4.59 -16.71
CA VAL A 113 2.24 -3.38 -17.45
C VAL A 113 2.73 -2.12 -16.76
N PRO A 114 2.89 -1.00 -17.48
CA PRO A 114 3.12 0.30 -16.87
C PRO A 114 2.07 0.61 -15.81
N MET A 115 2.45 1.24 -14.69
CA MET A 115 1.49 1.58 -13.63
C MET A 115 0.34 2.48 -14.11
N SER A 116 0.61 3.32 -15.12
CA SER A 116 -0.40 4.19 -15.75
C SER A 116 -1.53 3.43 -16.43
N PHE A 117 -1.34 2.14 -16.71
CA PHE A 117 -2.36 1.28 -17.30
C PHE A 117 -3.59 1.10 -16.38
N PHE A 118 -3.40 1.18 -15.05
CA PHE A 118 -4.49 1.11 -14.06
C PHE A 118 -4.83 2.47 -13.45
N THR A 119 -3.82 3.34 -13.31
CA THR A 119 -3.94 4.58 -12.55
C THR A 119 -4.12 5.82 -13.40
N GLY A 120 -4.12 5.69 -14.74
CA GLY A 120 -4.02 6.82 -15.66
C GLY A 120 -2.64 7.46 -15.64
N ASP A 121 -2.44 8.52 -16.41
CA ASP A 121 -1.23 9.33 -16.30
C ASP A 121 -1.20 10.06 -14.95
N LEU A 122 -0.01 10.26 -14.37
CA LEU A 122 0.15 11.09 -13.17
C LEU A 122 -0.33 12.52 -13.45
N PRO A 123 -0.90 13.23 -12.44
CA PRO A 123 -1.59 14.51 -12.63
C PRO A 123 -0.77 15.67 -13.22
N GLU A 124 0.55 15.50 -13.44
CA GLU A 124 1.38 16.46 -14.20
C GLU A 124 1.20 16.37 -15.73
N ILE A 125 0.54 15.33 -16.26
CA ILE A 125 0.29 15.14 -17.69
C ILE A 125 -1.21 15.35 -17.94
N GLU A 126 -1.57 16.39 -18.70
CA GLU A 126 -2.94 16.78 -19.04
C GLU A 126 -3.68 15.73 -19.90
N ARG A 127 -4.02 14.57 -19.33
CA ARG A 127 -4.95 13.61 -19.92
C ARG A 127 -5.95 13.10 -18.89
N CYS A 128 -7.20 13.53 -19.09
CA CYS A 128 -8.40 13.03 -18.41
C CYS A 128 -8.72 11.57 -18.81
N ALA A 129 -7.93 10.61 -18.35
CA ALA A 129 -8.37 9.22 -18.29
C ALA A 129 -9.02 8.96 -16.92
N ALA A 130 -10.11 8.20 -16.87
CA ALA A 130 -10.71 7.75 -15.61
C ALA A 130 -9.67 6.92 -14.84
N ARG A 131 -9.47 7.20 -13.55
CA ARG A 131 -8.52 6.46 -12.69
C ARG A 131 -9.29 5.41 -11.91
N LEU A 132 -8.68 4.25 -11.68
CA LEU A 132 -9.28 3.22 -10.83
C LEU A 132 -9.61 3.76 -9.43
N ASP A 133 -8.76 4.62 -8.89
CA ASP A 133 -8.95 5.25 -7.58
C ASP A 133 -10.19 6.16 -7.51
N ASP A 134 -10.64 6.76 -8.63
CA ASP A 134 -11.84 7.60 -8.67
C ASP A 134 -13.10 6.77 -8.38
N LYS A 135 -13.10 5.48 -8.78
CA LYS A 135 -14.21 4.55 -8.55
C LYS A 135 -14.33 4.18 -7.08
N PHE A 136 -13.21 3.96 -6.40
CA PHE A 136 -13.20 3.60 -4.98
C PHE A 136 -13.41 4.82 -4.07
N SER A 137 -13.05 6.02 -4.51
CA SER A 137 -13.26 7.26 -3.75
C SER A 137 -14.75 7.59 -3.55
N GLN A 138 -15.61 7.10 -4.43
CA GLN A 138 -17.06 7.30 -4.40
C GLN A 138 -17.81 6.19 -3.64
N MET A 139 -17.13 5.12 -3.25
CA MET A 139 -17.76 4.02 -2.51
C MET A 139 -17.95 4.44 -1.07
N ASP A 140 -19.20 4.71 -0.71
CA ASP A 140 -19.58 5.05 0.65
C ASP A 140 -19.36 3.81 1.54
N THR A 141 -18.32 3.84 2.36
CA THR A 141 -18.04 2.77 3.30
C THR A 141 -18.68 3.09 4.65
N ASP A 142 -20.00 3.27 4.66
CA ASP A 142 -20.78 3.72 5.83
C ASP A 142 -20.96 2.61 6.90
N ASN A 143 -20.21 1.51 6.77
CA ASN A 143 -20.06 0.52 7.83
C ASN A 143 -19.16 1.11 8.92
N GLY A 144 -19.77 1.66 9.97
CA GLY A 144 -19.11 2.26 11.13
C GLY A 144 -17.88 1.47 11.60
N THR A 145 -16.85 2.19 12.05
CA THR A 145 -15.55 1.63 12.38
C THR A 145 -15.62 0.73 13.61
N THR A 146 -15.52 -0.58 13.38
CA THR A 146 -15.42 -1.62 14.42
C THR A 146 -13.98 -1.90 14.86
N GLY A 147 -13.03 -1.07 14.42
CA GLY A 147 -11.59 -1.27 14.61
C GLY A 147 -11.01 -0.60 15.85
N THR A 148 -9.75 -0.90 16.12
CA THR A 148 -8.95 -0.23 17.16
C THR A 148 -8.62 1.22 16.77
N PHE A 149 -8.08 2.02 17.70
CA PHE A 149 -7.56 3.36 17.39
C PHE A 149 -6.54 3.36 16.24
N GLN A 150 -5.69 2.33 16.15
CA GLN A 150 -4.70 2.20 15.08
C GLN A 150 -5.37 1.90 13.74
N ASP A 151 -6.41 1.07 13.72
CA ASP A 151 -7.17 0.77 12.51
C ASP A 151 -7.85 2.01 11.94
N GLU A 152 -8.45 2.84 12.79
CA GLU A 152 -9.01 4.12 12.39
C GLU A 152 -7.92 5.02 11.80
N LYS A 153 -6.75 5.07 12.44
CA LYS A 153 -5.64 5.89 11.95
C LYS A 153 -5.10 5.40 10.60
N VAL A 154 -4.98 4.09 10.41
CA VAL A 154 -4.59 3.48 9.13
C VAL A 154 -5.61 3.82 8.05
N TYR A 155 -6.89 3.63 8.32
CA TYR A 155 -7.96 3.96 7.38
C TYR A 155 -7.95 5.45 7.01
N GLU A 156 -7.82 6.34 7.99
CA GLU A 156 -7.70 7.79 7.76
C GLU A 156 -6.50 8.11 6.85
N LEU A 157 -5.35 7.49 7.10
CA LEU A 157 -4.15 7.68 6.28
C LEU A 157 -4.31 7.15 4.86
N LEU A 158 -5.06 6.06 4.66
CA LEU A 158 -5.34 5.53 3.32
C LEU A 158 -6.32 6.42 2.56
N MET A 159 -7.32 6.98 3.23
CA MET A 159 -8.34 7.85 2.60
C MET A 159 -7.86 9.28 2.36
N LYS A 160 -7.29 9.93 3.37
CA LYS A 160 -6.85 11.34 3.28
C LYS A 160 -5.43 11.49 2.76
N GLY A 161 -4.68 10.40 2.81
CA GLY A 161 -3.31 10.32 2.35
C GLY A 161 -2.27 10.84 3.34
N ARG A 162 -1.00 10.69 2.93
CA ARG A 162 0.16 11.31 3.58
C ARG A 162 0.13 12.84 3.42
N ARG A 163 0.99 13.56 4.14
CA ARG A 163 1.04 15.03 4.08
C ARG A 163 1.28 15.59 2.67
N MET A 164 2.09 14.92 1.86
CA MET A 164 2.40 15.33 0.48
C MET A 164 2.38 14.15 -0.47
N ASP A 165 2.11 14.45 -1.74
CA ASP A 165 2.28 13.51 -2.84
C ASP A 165 3.75 13.15 -3.04
N SER A 166 3.97 11.98 -3.66
CA SER A 166 5.28 11.58 -4.14
C SER A 166 5.27 11.63 -5.67
N SER A 167 6.43 11.81 -6.29
CA SER A 167 6.52 11.92 -7.75
C SER A 167 6.12 10.66 -8.52
N PHE A 168 5.88 9.55 -7.82
CA PHE A 168 5.59 8.22 -8.33
C PHE A 168 4.37 7.56 -7.66
N ASP A 169 3.69 8.24 -6.72
CA ASP A 169 2.56 7.66 -5.97
C ASP A 169 1.66 8.77 -5.44
N ALA A 170 0.35 8.58 -5.58
CA ALA A 170 -0.64 9.45 -4.94
C ALA A 170 -0.55 9.30 -3.41
N ARG A 171 -0.76 10.40 -2.68
CA ARG A 171 -0.69 10.38 -1.21
C ARG A 171 -1.74 9.49 -0.57
N ASP A 172 -2.93 9.41 -1.15
CA ASP A 172 -4.05 8.57 -0.77
C ASP A 172 -4.01 7.23 -1.54
N SER A 173 -4.88 6.31 -1.14
CA SER A 173 -5.04 5.01 -1.81
C SER A 173 -6.47 4.49 -1.58
N PRO A 174 -7.45 5.03 -2.32
CA PRO A 174 -8.86 4.67 -2.16
C PRO A 174 -9.14 3.17 -2.27
N MET A 175 -8.48 2.46 -3.20
CA MET A 175 -8.62 0.99 -3.30
C MET A 175 -8.09 0.28 -2.04
N ALA A 176 -6.95 0.72 -1.49
CA ALA A 176 -6.40 0.15 -0.26
C ALA A 176 -7.28 0.48 0.96
N ALA A 177 -7.86 1.68 1.02
CA ALA A 177 -8.81 2.06 2.06
C ALA A 177 -10.09 1.20 2.00
N TYR A 178 -10.63 1.01 0.79
CA TYR A 178 -11.76 0.11 0.54
C TYR A 178 -11.46 -1.31 1.00
N LEU A 179 -10.33 -1.89 0.58
CA LEU A 179 -9.89 -3.22 1.01
C LEU A 179 -9.77 -3.30 2.53
N TYR A 180 -9.05 -2.37 3.15
CA TYR A 180 -8.85 -2.34 4.61
C TYR A 180 -10.17 -2.29 5.37
N ARG A 181 -11.14 -1.52 4.87
CA ARG A 181 -12.47 -1.44 5.48
C ARG A 181 -13.29 -2.71 5.30
N MET A 182 -13.18 -3.38 4.16
CA MET A 182 -13.96 -4.58 3.86
C MET A 182 -13.45 -5.83 4.57
N ILE A 183 -12.14 -5.97 4.77
CA ILE A 183 -11.54 -7.20 5.31
C ILE A 183 -10.72 -7.00 6.59
N GLY A 184 -10.52 -5.76 7.04
CA GLY A 184 -9.76 -5.43 8.24
C GLY A 184 -8.26 -5.75 8.15
N ALA A 185 -7.53 -5.41 9.20
CA ALA A 185 -6.09 -5.71 9.29
C ALA A 185 -5.80 -7.22 9.18
N GLU A 186 -6.64 -8.05 9.81
CA GLU A 186 -6.49 -9.51 9.78
C GLU A 186 -6.69 -10.08 8.37
N GLY A 187 -7.74 -9.67 7.67
CA GLY A 187 -7.98 -10.12 6.29
C GLY A 187 -6.90 -9.64 5.33
N VAL A 188 -6.35 -8.43 5.56
CA VAL A 188 -5.20 -7.93 4.81
C VAL A 188 -3.98 -8.83 5.03
N ASN A 189 -3.62 -9.09 6.29
CA ASN A 189 -2.48 -9.93 6.63
C ASN A 189 -2.62 -11.35 6.05
N LYS A 190 -3.80 -11.96 6.20
CA LYS A 190 -4.10 -13.30 5.66
C LYS A 190 -3.99 -13.35 4.14
N SER A 191 -4.48 -12.31 3.44
CA SER A 191 -4.37 -12.25 1.98
C SER A 191 -2.92 -12.07 1.52
N LEU A 192 -2.12 -11.30 2.27
CA LEU A 192 -0.71 -11.09 1.98
C LEU A 192 0.17 -12.34 2.15
N GLU A 193 -0.34 -13.44 2.75
CA GLU A 193 0.38 -14.72 2.74
C GLU A 193 0.62 -15.26 1.33
N TYR A 194 -0.22 -14.86 0.36
CA TYR A 194 -0.08 -15.19 -1.06
C TYR A 194 0.74 -14.17 -1.85
N ALA A 195 1.03 -13.00 -1.25
CA ALA A 195 1.86 -11.98 -1.86
C ALA A 195 3.34 -12.34 -1.65
N VAL A 196 3.92 -13.04 -2.62
CA VAL A 196 5.32 -13.46 -2.63
C VAL A 196 6.16 -12.60 -3.59
N VAL A 197 7.49 -12.54 -3.36
CA VAL A 197 8.45 -11.73 -4.14
C VAL A 197 8.25 -11.83 -5.66
N THR A 198 7.90 -13.02 -6.15
CA THR A 198 7.59 -13.24 -7.56
C THR A 198 6.24 -13.91 -7.66
N LEU A 199 5.25 -13.18 -8.16
CA LEU A 199 3.92 -13.72 -8.39
C LEU A 199 3.96 -14.70 -9.57
N ASP A 200 3.36 -15.87 -9.38
CA ASP A 200 3.11 -16.86 -10.42
C ASP A 200 1.60 -17.15 -10.51
N ASN A 201 1.20 -18.12 -11.34
CA ASN A 201 -0.22 -18.45 -11.50
C ASN A 201 -0.85 -18.94 -10.19
N VAL A 202 -0.11 -19.69 -9.36
CA VAL A 202 -0.60 -20.27 -8.11
C VAL A 202 -0.77 -19.19 -7.06
N SER A 203 0.26 -18.36 -6.85
CA SER A 203 0.20 -17.28 -5.86
C SER A 203 -0.78 -16.19 -6.28
N SER A 204 -0.86 -15.86 -7.58
CA SER A 204 -1.82 -14.88 -8.10
C SER A 204 -3.25 -15.37 -7.91
N SER A 205 -3.55 -16.61 -8.28
CA SER A 205 -4.89 -17.18 -8.10
C SER A 205 -5.23 -17.34 -6.62
N GLY A 206 -4.27 -17.76 -5.79
CA GLY A 206 -4.43 -17.89 -4.34
C GLY A 206 -4.75 -16.55 -3.67
N LEU A 207 -4.04 -15.48 -4.06
CA LEU A 207 -4.29 -14.13 -3.60
C LEU A 207 -5.70 -13.65 -3.95
N LEU A 208 -6.15 -13.85 -5.19
CA LEU A 208 -7.49 -13.43 -5.59
C LEU A 208 -8.57 -14.26 -4.86
N LYS A 209 -8.35 -15.56 -4.67
CA LYS A 209 -9.26 -16.46 -3.92
C LYS A 209 -9.32 -16.17 -2.41
N SER A 210 -8.31 -15.52 -1.83
CA SER A 210 -8.32 -15.19 -0.40
C SER A 210 -9.27 -14.05 -0.06
N LEU A 211 -9.68 -13.26 -1.06
CA LEU A 211 -10.60 -12.14 -0.89
C LEU A 211 -12.06 -12.60 -0.83
N PRO A 212 -12.93 -11.92 -0.06
CA PRO A 212 -14.36 -12.15 -0.15
C PRO A 212 -14.85 -11.93 -1.58
N ARG A 213 -15.69 -12.84 -2.07
CA ARG A 213 -16.20 -12.83 -3.45
C ARG A 213 -16.78 -11.48 -3.87
N GLY A 214 -17.55 -10.83 -3.01
CA GLY A 214 -18.14 -9.51 -3.30
C GLY A 214 -17.08 -8.42 -3.53
N VAL A 215 -16.00 -8.46 -2.74
CA VAL A 215 -14.86 -7.52 -2.84
C VAL A 215 -14.08 -7.78 -4.14
N LEU A 216 -13.76 -9.03 -4.43
CA LEU A 216 -13.07 -9.39 -5.67
C LEU A 216 -13.89 -9.01 -6.91
N ALA A 217 -15.19 -9.30 -6.90
CA ALA A 217 -16.08 -8.96 -8.01
C ALA A 217 -16.13 -7.45 -8.26
N GLU A 218 -16.14 -6.65 -7.20
CA GLU A 218 -16.12 -5.20 -7.32
C GLU A 218 -14.80 -4.70 -7.93
N ILE A 219 -13.67 -5.23 -7.46
CA ILE A 219 -12.35 -4.86 -8.00
C ILE A 219 -12.23 -5.26 -9.47
N VAL A 220 -12.59 -6.48 -9.83
CA VAL A 220 -12.51 -6.98 -11.21
C VAL A 220 -13.39 -6.15 -12.13
N ARG A 221 -14.65 -5.86 -11.74
CA ARG A 221 -15.55 -5.03 -12.54
C ARG A 221 -14.99 -3.63 -12.77
N ASN A 222 -14.57 -2.95 -11.70
CA ASN A 222 -14.00 -1.60 -11.84
C ASN A 222 -12.72 -1.64 -12.69
N THR A 223 -11.86 -2.63 -12.51
CA THR A 223 -10.64 -2.80 -13.30
C THR A 223 -10.94 -3.05 -14.78
N ALA A 224 -11.96 -3.86 -15.09
CA ALA A 224 -12.36 -4.14 -16.47
C ALA A 224 -12.89 -2.90 -17.21
N THR A 225 -13.48 -1.94 -16.50
CA THR A 225 -13.88 -0.65 -17.10
C THR A 225 -12.71 0.27 -17.43
N ILE A 226 -11.57 0.10 -16.78
CA ILE A 226 -10.35 0.90 -17.02
C ILE A 226 -9.47 0.21 -18.08
N VAL A 227 -9.41 -1.13 -18.01
CA VAL A 227 -8.54 -1.96 -18.83
C VAL A 227 -9.36 -2.74 -19.86
N GLU A 228 -9.95 -2.01 -20.81
CA GLU A 228 -10.89 -2.59 -21.80
C GLU A 228 -10.25 -3.74 -22.60
N ILE A 229 -8.98 -3.61 -22.97
CA ILE A 229 -8.28 -4.63 -23.78
C ILE A 229 -8.05 -5.96 -23.04
N ARG A 230 -8.23 -6.01 -21.71
CA ARG A 230 -8.14 -7.24 -20.91
C ARG A 230 -9.46 -7.60 -20.22
N ALA A 231 -10.55 -6.89 -20.54
CA ALA A 231 -11.84 -7.03 -19.86
C ALA A 231 -12.40 -8.46 -19.93
N ASP A 232 -12.35 -9.10 -21.09
CA ASP A 232 -12.87 -10.48 -21.23
C ASP A 232 -12.14 -11.46 -20.31
N LYS A 233 -10.80 -11.42 -20.30
CA LYS A 233 -9.98 -12.27 -19.43
C LYS A 233 -10.20 -11.96 -17.95
N LEU A 234 -10.40 -10.68 -17.60
CA LEU A 234 -10.73 -10.25 -16.24
C LEU A 234 -12.05 -10.86 -15.77
N LEU A 235 -13.06 -10.86 -16.62
CA LEU A 235 -14.36 -11.46 -16.31
C LEU A 235 -14.26 -13.00 -16.23
N THR A 236 -13.47 -13.64 -17.09
CA THR A 236 -13.19 -15.08 -16.99
C THR A 236 -12.53 -15.45 -15.66
N ILE A 237 -11.61 -14.62 -15.14
CA ILE A 237 -11.03 -14.84 -13.80
C ILE A 237 -12.14 -14.90 -12.73
N LEU A 238 -13.15 -14.04 -12.81
CA LEU A 238 -14.25 -14.07 -11.85
C LEU A 238 -15.06 -15.38 -11.94
N GLU A 239 -15.20 -15.93 -13.14
CA GLU A 239 -15.93 -17.18 -13.39
C GLU A 239 -15.14 -18.41 -12.95
N GLU A 240 -13.83 -18.44 -13.19
CA GLU A 240 -12.92 -19.56 -12.88
C GLU A 240 -12.54 -19.65 -11.41
N LEU A 241 -12.58 -18.54 -10.67
CA LEU A 241 -12.32 -18.51 -9.24
C LEU A 241 -13.57 -18.87 -8.39
N ASN A 242 -14.66 -19.32 -9.01
CA ASN A 242 -15.81 -19.95 -8.35
C ASN A 242 -15.50 -21.30 -7.70
#